data_AF-A0A7S3ZFV9-F1
#
_entry.id   AF-A0A7S3ZFV9-F1
#
_cell.length_a   1.000
_cell.length_b   1.000
_cell.length_c   1.000
_cell.angle_alpha   90.00
_cell.angle_beta   90.00
_cell.angle_gamma   90.00
#
_symmetry.space_group_name_H-M   'P 1'
#
loop_
_entity.id
_entity.type
_entity.pdbx_description
1 polymer ?
#
loop_
_entity_poly.entity_id
_entity_poly.type
_entity_poly.pdbx_seq_one_letter_code
_entity_poly.pdbx_strand_id
1 'polypeptide(L)'
;VMVNLYSSAIFSFYKVDSDRLNQTEKEIHQRLTQAAATGSMDTEKLLGKPQMSLVLRPRSLVIFEGEAAKKYAHGVAAVKTEIADPKIIGPIGNAKLAKVKAGERIARIDRTTITLRHIMHT
;
A
#
# COMPACT_ATOMS: atom_id res chain seq x y z
N VAL A 1 8.30 8.90 -6.15
CA VAL A 1 7.10 9.33 -6.92
C VAL A 1 6.44 8.10 -7.54
N MET A 2 5.10 8.01 -7.53
CA MET A 2 4.34 6.91 -8.15
C MET A 2 3.15 7.46 -8.91
N VAL A 3 3.02 7.10 -10.19
CA VAL A 3 1.86 7.39 -11.04
C VAL A 3 1.00 6.13 -11.14
N ASN A 4 -0.29 6.25 -10.80
CA ASN A 4 -1.27 5.19 -10.99
C ASN A 4 -1.96 5.39 -12.35
N LEU A 5 -1.67 4.55 -13.34
CA LEU A 5 -2.19 4.77 -14.70
C LEU A 5 -3.60 4.22 -14.85
N TYR A 6 -3.83 2.98 -14.41
CA TYR A 6 -5.07 2.24 -14.62
C TYR A 6 -5.59 1.61 -13.34
N SER A 7 -6.91 1.44 -13.27
CA SER A 7 -7.67 0.92 -12.11
C SER A 7 -7.55 1.75 -10.83
N SER A 8 -8.57 1.67 -9.98
CA SER A 8 -8.47 2.20 -8.62
C SER A 8 -7.77 1.19 -7.71
N ALA A 9 -7.14 1.65 -6.64
CA ALA A 9 -6.53 0.81 -5.61
C ALA A 9 -6.43 1.54 -4.27
N ILE A 10 -6.31 0.80 -3.17
CA ILE A 10 -5.95 1.36 -1.87
C ILE A 10 -4.45 1.11 -1.66
N PHE A 11 -3.75 2.18 -1.31
CA PHE A 11 -2.34 2.19 -1.01
C PHE A 11 -2.16 2.51 0.47
N SER A 12 -1.68 1.53 1.23
CA SER A 12 -1.67 1.55 2.69
C SER A 12 -0.25 1.73 3.21
N PHE A 13 -0.13 2.47 4.31
CA PHE A 13 1.12 2.72 5.04
C PHE A 13 1.06 2.06 6.41
N TYR A 14 2.10 1.30 6.73
CA TYR A 14 2.26 0.55 7.97
C TYR A 14 3.49 1.07 8.70
N LYS A 15 3.33 1.44 9.97
CA LYS A 15 4.48 1.81 10.79
C LYS A 15 5.24 0.53 11.13
N VAL A 16 6.51 0.50 10.78
CA VAL A 16 7.39 -0.61 11.12
C VAL A 16 8.48 -0.08 12.03
N ASP A 17 8.76 -0.77 13.14
CA ASP A 17 9.92 -0.45 13.95
C ASP A 17 11.19 -0.62 13.12
N SER A 18 12.08 0.37 13.17
CA SER A 18 13.31 0.40 12.37
C SER A 18 14.20 -0.84 12.56
N ASP A 19 14.22 -1.42 13.76
CA ASP A 19 14.96 -2.66 14.05
C ASP A 19 14.28 -3.88 13.44
N ARG A 20 12.94 -3.85 13.34
CA ARG A 20 12.17 -4.87 12.64
C ARG A 20 12.38 -4.73 11.14
N LEU A 21 12.47 -3.55 10.53
CA LEU A 21 12.60 -3.39 9.07
C LEU A 21 13.71 -4.28 8.44
N ASN A 22 14.89 -4.38 9.04
CA ASN A 22 15.99 -5.20 8.50
C ASN A 22 15.75 -6.73 8.62
N GLN A 23 15.16 -7.18 9.74
CA GLN A 23 14.75 -8.60 9.91
C GLN A 23 13.49 -8.93 9.10
N THR A 24 12.57 -7.97 9.05
CA THR A 24 11.26 -8.06 8.42
C THR A 24 11.42 -7.97 6.92
N GLU A 25 12.42 -7.30 6.34
CA GLU A 25 12.70 -7.38 4.90
C GLU A 25 13.10 -8.80 4.48
N LYS A 26 13.95 -9.49 5.24
CA LYS A 26 14.31 -10.89 4.98
C LYS A 26 13.14 -11.84 5.20
N GLU A 27 12.39 -11.68 6.30
CA GLU A 27 11.20 -12.50 6.58
C GLU A 27 10.04 -12.20 5.62
N ILE A 28 9.83 -10.94 5.23
CA ILE A 28 8.85 -10.54 4.21
C ILE A 28 9.28 -11.09 2.86
N HIS A 29 10.55 -11.05 2.47
CA HIS A 29 10.97 -11.66 1.20
C HIS A 29 10.69 -13.17 1.20
N GLN A 30 11.10 -13.89 2.26
CA GLN A 30 10.82 -15.32 2.42
C GLN A 30 9.32 -15.65 2.45
N ARG A 31 8.51 -14.86 3.17
CA ARG A 31 7.07 -15.08 3.30
C ARG A 31 6.30 -14.61 2.07
N LEU A 32 6.74 -13.58 1.35
CA LEU A 32 6.21 -13.19 0.04
C LEU A 32 6.49 -14.30 -0.99
N THR A 33 7.68 -14.92 -0.96
CA THR A 33 8.00 -16.09 -1.81
C THR A 33 7.10 -17.29 -1.47
N GLN A 34 6.86 -17.57 -0.18
CA GLN A 34 5.94 -18.64 0.24
C GLN A 34 4.46 -18.32 -0.06
N ALA A 35 4.05 -17.06 0.07
CA ALA A 35 2.67 -16.64 -0.16
C ALA A 35 2.32 -16.49 -1.64
N ALA A 36 3.29 -16.20 -2.51
CA ALA A 36 3.14 -16.33 -3.96
C ALA A 36 2.84 -17.78 -4.37
N ALA A 37 3.29 -18.77 -3.60
CA ALA A 37 2.99 -20.18 -3.82
C ALA A 37 1.62 -20.62 -3.25
N THR A 38 1.09 -19.93 -2.24
CA THR A 38 -0.15 -20.32 -1.53
C THR A 38 -1.34 -19.40 -1.74
N GLY A 39 -1.16 -18.27 -2.44
CA GLY A 39 -2.25 -17.39 -2.90
C GLY A 39 -2.96 -16.57 -1.83
N SER A 40 -2.46 -16.51 -0.59
CA SER A 40 -3.05 -15.69 0.47
C SER A 40 -1.98 -15.14 1.40
N MET A 41 -1.92 -13.82 1.52
CA MET A 41 -1.16 -13.15 2.56
C MET A 41 -2.11 -12.22 3.31
N ASP A 42 -2.36 -12.53 4.59
CA ASP A 42 -2.90 -11.58 5.54
C ASP A 42 -1.79 -10.58 5.90
N THR A 43 -1.56 -9.58 5.05
CA THR A 43 -0.61 -8.47 5.31
C THR A 43 -0.86 -7.83 6.67
N GLU A 44 -2.10 -7.86 7.15
CA GLU A 44 -2.53 -7.37 8.46
C GLU A 44 -1.95 -8.19 9.64
N LYS A 45 -1.72 -9.51 9.48
CA LYS A 45 -1.07 -10.34 10.52
C LYS A 45 0.43 -10.06 10.64
N LEU A 46 1.06 -9.59 9.56
CA LEU A 46 2.50 -9.33 9.51
C LEU A 46 2.84 -7.90 9.90
N LEU A 47 2.06 -6.94 9.41
CA LEU A 47 2.35 -5.51 9.54
C LEU A 47 1.37 -4.76 10.47
N GLY A 48 0.38 -5.47 11.00
CA GLY A 48 -0.70 -4.87 11.78
C GLY A 48 -1.66 -4.05 10.92
N LYS A 49 -2.53 -3.29 11.59
CA LYS A 49 -3.47 -2.38 10.93
C LYS A 49 -2.70 -1.21 10.28
N PRO A 50 -3.05 -0.79 9.04
CA PRO A 50 -2.44 0.39 8.45
C PRO A 50 -2.65 1.64 9.31
N GLN A 51 -1.62 2.48 9.40
CA GLN A 51 -1.73 3.79 10.06
C GLN A 51 -2.45 4.82 9.19
N MET A 52 -2.35 4.68 7.87
CA MET A 52 -3.04 5.51 6.91
C MET A 52 -3.17 4.78 5.57
N SER A 53 -4.21 5.10 4.82
CA SER A 53 -4.41 4.64 3.47
C SER A 53 -4.76 5.78 2.52
N LEU A 54 -4.43 5.59 1.25
CA LEU A 54 -4.80 6.48 0.15
C LEU A 54 -5.58 5.70 -0.89
N VAL A 55 -6.69 6.26 -1.36
CA VAL A 55 -7.39 5.73 -2.53
C VAL A 55 -6.76 6.33 -3.79
N LEU A 56 -6.10 5.50 -4.56
CA LEU A 56 -5.52 5.85 -5.84
C LEU A 56 -6.57 5.68 -6.92
N ARG A 57 -6.96 6.77 -7.58
CA ARG A 57 -7.81 6.74 -8.78
C ARG A 57 -6.92 6.61 -10.02
N PRO A 58 -7.45 6.17 -11.18
CA PRO A 58 -6.70 6.21 -12.43
C PRO A 58 -6.18 7.63 -12.71
N ARG A 59 -4.94 7.71 -13.19
CA ARG A 59 -4.17 8.94 -13.45
C ARG A 59 -3.82 9.77 -12.21
N SER A 60 -3.90 9.20 -11.02
CA SER A 60 -3.43 9.88 -9.81
C SER A 60 -1.91 9.82 -9.68
N LEU A 61 -1.31 10.90 -9.19
CA LEU A 61 0.09 10.96 -8.79
C LEU A 61 0.21 10.94 -7.27
N VAL A 62 1.11 10.12 -6.76
CA VAL A 62 1.50 10.10 -5.35
C VAL A 62 2.97 10.51 -5.25
N ILE A 63 3.21 11.55 -4.46
CA ILE A 63 4.55 11.96 -4.05
C ILE A 63 4.61 11.70 -2.54
N PHE A 64 5.56 10.88 -2.13
CA PHE A 64 5.83 10.62 -0.72
C PHE A 64 7.34 10.64 -0.53
N GLU A 65 7.77 11.38 0.49
CA GLU A 65 9.15 11.76 0.76
C GLU A 65 9.41 11.71 2.28
N GLY A 66 10.66 11.88 2.70
CA GLY A 66 11.03 11.94 4.11
C GLY A 66 10.63 10.69 4.89
N GLU A 67 9.87 10.87 5.98
CA GLU A 67 9.48 9.77 6.86
C GLU A 67 8.56 8.76 6.18
N ALA A 68 7.59 9.20 5.37
CA ALA A 68 6.66 8.31 4.67
C ALA A 68 7.39 7.35 3.72
N ALA A 69 8.51 7.78 3.14
CA ALA A 69 9.33 6.95 2.26
C ALA A 69 10.32 6.04 3.01
N LYS A 70 10.75 6.42 4.22
CA LYS A 70 11.85 5.76 4.94
C LYS A 70 11.40 4.89 6.13
N LYS A 71 10.32 5.27 6.81
CA LYS A 71 9.89 4.69 8.10
C LYS A 71 8.61 3.87 8.01
N TYR A 72 7.94 3.90 6.86
CA TYR A 72 6.68 3.19 6.66
C TYR A 72 6.83 2.16 5.56
N ALA A 73 6.52 0.90 5.89
CA ALA A 73 6.23 -0.07 4.84
C ALA A 73 4.94 0.36 4.15
N HIS A 74 4.88 0.13 2.84
CA HIS A 74 3.72 0.54 2.05
C HIS A 74 3.41 -0.48 0.98
N GLY A 75 2.15 -0.59 0.62
CA GLY A 75 1.74 -1.63 -0.32
C GLY A 75 0.31 -1.49 -0.80
N VAL A 76 -0.01 -2.37 -1.74
CA VAL A 76 -1.35 -2.54 -2.30
C VAL A 76 -1.69 -4.02 -2.12
N ALA A 77 -2.79 -4.33 -1.43
CA ALA A 77 -3.20 -5.73 -1.20
C ALA A 77 -3.46 -6.47 -2.53
N ALA A 78 -3.16 -7.76 -2.64
CA ALA A 78 -3.38 -8.54 -3.86
C ALA A 78 -4.83 -9.07 -3.94
N VAL A 79 -5.81 -8.18 -4.09
CA VAL A 79 -7.25 -8.50 -4.09
C VAL A 79 -7.98 -7.95 -5.31
N LYS A 80 -9.04 -8.62 -5.75
CA LYS A 80 -9.92 -8.15 -6.85
C LYS A 80 -10.85 -7.01 -6.43
N THR A 81 -11.23 -6.98 -5.15
CA THR A 81 -12.12 -5.97 -4.58
C THR A 81 -11.67 -5.66 -3.18
N GLU A 82 -11.75 -4.40 -2.79
CA GLU A 82 -11.36 -3.94 -1.45
C GLU A 82 -12.41 -2.98 -0.90
N ILE A 83 -12.50 -2.87 0.43
CA ILE A 83 -13.48 -2.01 1.10
C ILE A 83 -12.75 -0.80 1.68
N ALA A 84 -13.16 0.40 1.26
CA ALA A 84 -12.66 1.65 1.79
C ALA A 84 -13.30 1.96 3.16
N ASP A 85 -13.05 1.13 4.16
CA ASP A 85 -13.51 1.33 5.53
C ASP A 85 -12.33 1.66 6.46
N PRO A 86 -12.31 2.86 7.10
CA PRO A 86 -11.26 3.22 8.05
C PRO A 86 -11.07 2.26 9.23
N LYS A 87 -12.08 1.45 9.56
CA LYS A 87 -11.97 0.39 10.57
C LYS A 87 -11.05 -0.75 10.10
N ILE A 88 -11.00 -1.00 8.80
CA ILE A 88 -10.20 -2.06 8.17
C ILE A 88 -8.84 -1.49 7.74
N ILE A 89 -8.84 -0.46 6.89
CA ILE A 89 -7.63 0.03 6.21
C ILE A 89 -6.99 1.25 6.87
N GLY A 90 -7.44 1.61 8.08
CA GLY A 90 -7.01 2.84 8.75
C GLY A 90 -7.54 4.12 8.09
N PRO A 91 -7.25 5.30 8.65
CA PRO A 91 -7.69 6.59 8.12
C PRO A 91 -7.38 6.76 6.63
N ILE A 92 -8.36 7.23 5.85
CA ILE A 92 -8.19 7.49 4.41
C ILE A 92 -7.80 8.96 4.21
N GLY A 93 -6.51 9.23 4.07
CA GLY A 93 -5.96 10.59 4.08
C GLY A 93 -6.45 11.47 2.92
N ASN A 94 -6.83 10.86 1.79
CA ASN A 94 -7.31 11.57 0.61
C ASN A 94 -8.81 11.34 0.30
N ALA A 95 -9.63 10.99 1.30
CA ALA A 95 -11.02 10.60 1.09
C ALA A 95 -11.83 11.63 0.28
N LYS A 96 -11.69 12.92 0.63
CA LYS A 96 -12.36 14.04 -0.05
C LYS A 96 -11.91 14.18 -1.51
N LEU A 97 -10.61 14.10 -1.77
CA LEU A 97 -10.04 14.22 -3.11
C LEU A 97 -10.42 13.02 -4.00
N ALA A 98 -10.38 11.83 -3.43
CA ALA A 98 -10.72 10.58 -4.12
C ALA A 98 -12.24 10.34 -4.25
N LYS A 99 -13.07 11.24 -3.67
CA LYS A 99 -14.54 11.15 -3.63
C LYS A 99 -15.03 9.78 -3.18
N VAL A 100 -14.39 9.21 -2.15
CA VAL A 100 -14.70 7.88 -1.63
C VAL A 100 -15.51 7.98 -0.34
N LYS A 101 -16.48 7.09 -0.17
CA LYS A 101 -17.26 6.97 1.08
C LYS A 101 -16.76 5.82 1.94
N ALA A 102 -16.93 5.93 3.25
CA ALA A 102 -16.64 4.82 4.17
C ALA A 102 -17.50 3.60 3.78
N GLY A 103 -16.86 2.43 3.66
CA GLY A 103 -17.52 1.18 3.25
C GLY A 103 -17.71 1.02 1.73
N GLU A 104 -17.26 1.98 0.92
CA GLU A 104 -17.30 1.85 -0.55
C GLU A 104 -16.43 0.68 -1.03
N ARG A 105 -16.99 -0.14 -1.93
CA ARG A 105 -16.25 -1.24 -2.56
C ARG A 105 -15.48 -0.71 -3.76
N ILE A 106 -14.17 -0.85 -3.74
CA ILE A 106 -13.27 -0.49 -4.82
C ILE A 106 -12.94 -1.76 -5.59
N ALA A 107 -13.59 -1.92 -6.74
CA ALA A 107 -13.25 -2.98 -7.69
C ALA A 107 -11.93 -2.68 -8.39
N ARG A 108 -11.15 -3.73 -8.65
CA ARG A 108 -9.89 -3.64 -9.34
C ARG A 108 -9.90 -4.49 -10.59
N ILE A 109 -9.35 -3.92 -11.65
CA ILE A 109 -9.01 -4.62 -12.89
C ILE A 109 -7.48 -4.60 -13.04
N ASP A 110 -6.99 -4.91 -14.22
CA ASP A 110 -5.57 -4.77 -14.55
C ASP A 110 -5.07 -3.36 -14.23
N ARG A 111 -4.05 -3.32 -13.39
CA ARG A 111 -3.49 -2.08 -12.83
C ARG A 111 -2.03 -1.96 -13.24
N THR A 112 -1.71 -0.80 -13.81
CA THR A 112 -0.34 -0.43 -14.16
C THR A 112 0.06 0.82 -13.38
N THR A 113 1.26 0.78 -12.81
CA THR A 113 1.88 1.94 -12.15
C THR A 113 3.28 2.18 -12.64
N ILE A 114 3.68 3.45 -12.67
CA ILE A 114 5.07 3.85 -12.92
C ILE A 114 5.61 4.45 -11.63
N THR A 115 6.70 3.88 -11.12
CA THR A 115 7.37 4.38 -9.92
C THR A 115 8.73 4.96 -10.30
N LEU A 116 8.95 6.24 -9.99
CA LEU A 116 10.21 6.93 -10.22
C LEU A 116 10.88 7.24 -8.89
N ARG A 117 12.18 6.95 -8.83
CA ARG A 117 13.07 7.21 -7.68
C ARG A 117 14.37 7.79 -8.19
N HIS A 118 14.89 8.81 -7.51
CA HIS A 118 16.26 9.25 -7.71
C HIS A 118 17.16 8.42 -6.80
N ILE A 119 18.09 7.67 -7.40
CA ILE A 119 19.07 6.88 -6.67
C ILE A 119 20.36 7.69 -6.63
N MET A 120 20.75 8.13 -5.44
CA MET A 120 22.02 8.82 -5.25
C MET A 120 23.15 7.79 -5.34
N HIS A 121 24.10 8.00 -6.25
CA HIS A 121 25.36 7.26 -6.25
C HIS A 121 26.32 7.95 -5.28
N THR A 122 26.71 7.23 -4.23
CA THR A 122 27.82 7.56 -3.35
C THR A 122 29.10 6.89 -3.84
#